data_AF-A0A7V7JN73-F1
#
_entry.id   AF-A0A7V7JN73-F1
#
_cell.length_a   1.000
_cell.length_b   1.000
_cell.length_c   1.000
_cell.angle_alpha   90.00
_cell.angle_beta   90.00
_cell.angle_gamma   90.00
#
_symmetry.space_group_name_H-M   'P 1'
#
loop_
_entity.id
_entity.type
_entity.pdbx_description
1 polymer ?
#
loop_
_entity_poly.entity_id
_entity_poly.type
_entity_poly.pdbx_seq_one_letter_code
_entity_poly.pdbx_strand_id
1 'polypeptide(L)'
;LTGERGVLMGALAGVMEAQYEVLRMNGHSPSEAFNETVEELTQSLIRLVDENGMDWMYANCSATAQRGALDWKPKFKKAVLPLFKELYRSVKSGKETRRVLNVCGKKDYKQRLAKELGALGGSEMWRAGQAVRSLRPKEKAKAITKTTKGVAGRKTGS
;
A
#
# COMPACT_ATOMS: atom_id res chain seq x y z
N LEU A 1 -5.17 3.42 17.24
CA LEU A 1 -4.02 2.61 17.72
C LEU A 1 -3.77 1.35 16.87
N THR A 2 -4.68 0.36 16.80
CA THR A 2 -4.47 -0.85 15.97
C THR A 2 -4.54 -0.55 14.47
N GLY A 3 -5.47 0.32 14.05
CA GLY A 3 -5.69 0.65 12.64
C GLY A 3 -4.47 1.26 11.93
N GLU A 4 -3.90 2.34 12.49
CA GLU A 4 -2.73 3.02 11.89
C GLU A 4 -1.49 2.13 11.78
N ARG A 5 -1.27 1.25 12.77
CA ARG A 5 -0.15 0.27 12.76
C ARG A 5 -0.42 -0.88 11.80
N GLY A 6 -1.70 -1.15 11.54
CA GLY A 6 -2.18 -2.15 10.60
C GLY A 6 -2.32 -1.60 9.19
N VAL A 7 -3.46 -1.90 8.56
CA VAL A 7 -3.72 -1.65 7.13
C VAL A 7 -3.67 -0.16 6.76
N LEU A 8 -3.87 0.77 7.71
CA LEU A 8 -4.00 2.18 7.36
C LEU A 8 -2.65 2.88 7.10
N MET A 9 -1.55 2.42 7.73
CA MET A 9 -0.22 3.00 7.48
C MET A 9 0.89 1.94 7.54
N GLY A 10 1.07 1.27 8.67
CA GLY A 10 2.23 0.39 8.90
C GLY A 10 2.30 -0.80 7.95
N ALA A 11 1.24 -1.60 7.88
CA ALA A 11 1.18 -2.74 6.96
C ALA A 11 1.12 -2.30 5.49
N LEU A 12 0.49 -1.15 5.21
CA LEU A 12 0.43 -0.59 3.86
C LEU A 12 1.82 -0.27 3.33
N ALA A 13 2.60 0.52 4.09
CA ALA A 13 3.96 0.89 3.72
C ALA A 13 4.86 -0.36 3.59
N GLY A 14 4.79 -1.28 4.56
CA GLY A 14 5.63 -2.48 4.57
C GLY A 14 5.36 -3.43 3.41
N VAL A 15 4.10 -3.67 3.03
CA VAL A 15 3.77 -4.54 1.89
C VAL A 15 4.15 -3.89 0.56
N MET A 16 3.94 -2.58 0.41
CA MET A 16 4.38 -1.84 -0.78
C MET A 16 5.90 -1.90 -0.93
N GLU A 17 6.65 -1.65 0.15
CA GLU A 17 8.12 -1.69 0.15
C GLU A 17 8.66 -3.09 -0.16
N ALA A 18 8.09 -4.13 0.44
CA ALA A 18 8.49 -5.52 0.17
C ALA A 18 8.29 -5.90 -1.31
N GLN A 19 7.17 -5.51 -1.91
CA GLN A 19 6.94 -5.76 -3.34
C GLN A 19 7.89 -4.93 -4.21
N TYR A 20 8.10 -3.65 -3.86
CA TYR A 20 9.02 -2.77 -4.57
C TYR A 20 10.43 -3.35 -4.59
N GLU A 21 10.95 -3.77 -3.44
CA GLU A 21 12.27 -4.39 -3.31
C GLU A 21 12.41 -5.63 -4.19
N VAL A 22 11.43 -6.54 -4.17
CA VAL A 22 11.44 -7.73 -5.02
C VAL A 22 11.45 -7.35 -6.51
N LEU A 23 10.66 -6.36 -6.94
CA LEU A 23 10.69 -5.90 -8.34
C LEU A 23 12.05 -5.32 -8.72
N ARG A 24 12.65 -4.52 -7.82
CA ARG A 24 14.00 -3.95 -8.04
C ARG A 24 15.08 -5.02 -8.14
N MET A 25 15.03 -6.04 -7.29
CA MET A 25 15.93 -7.20 -7.34
C MET A 25 15.82 -7.98 -8.65
N ASN A 26 14.66 -7.92 -9.31
CA ASN A 26 14.39 -8.59 -10.59
C ASN A 26 14.54 -7.67 -11.81
N GLY A 27 15.23 -6.52 -11.66
CA GLY A 27 15.65 -5.69 -12.79
C GLY A 27 14.66 -4.61 -13.24
N HIS A 28 13.50 -4.48 -12.59
CA HIS A 28 12.56 -3.38 -12.89
C HIS A 28 13.19 -2.03 -12.53
N SER A 29 13.01 -0.99 -13.35
CA SER A 29 13.45 0.36 -13.00
C SER A 29 12.71 0.91 -11.76
N PRO A 30 13.27 1.91 -11.06
CA PRO A 30 12.59 2.56 -9.93
C PRO A 30 11.18 3.06 -10.25
N SER A 31 10.97 3.61 -11.45
CA SER A 31 9.65 4.10 -11.90
C SER A 31 8.66 2.98 -12.17
N GLU A 32 9.09 1.87 -12.79
CA GLU A 32 8.23 0.72 -13.04
C GLU A 32 7.82 0.05 -11.74
N ALA A 33 8.79 -0.20 -10.85
CA ALA A 33 8.52 -0.80 -9.55
C ALA A 33 7.60 0.10 -8.70
N PHE A 34 7.78 1.42 -8.74
CA PHE A 34 6.88 2.36 -8.04
C PHE A 34 5.47 2.35 -8.65
N ASN A 35 5.38 2.31 -9.98
CA ASN A 35 4.08 2.28 -10.67
C ASN A 35 3.29 1.03 -10.30
N GLU A 36 3.91 -0.15 -10.44
CA GLU A 36 3.30 -1.47 -10.18
C GLU A 36 3.06 -1.77 -8.68
N THR A 37 3.37 -0.84 -7.78
CA THR A 37 3.12 -0.95 -6.34
C THR A 37 2.24 0.18 -5.80
N VAL A 38 2.75 1.42 -5.81
CA VAL A 38 2.13 2.55 -5.12
C VAL A 38 1.16 3.31 -6.02
N GLU A 39 1.59 3.61 -7.26
CA GLU A 39 0.83 4.49 -8.14
C GLU A 39 -0.49 3.84 -8.56
N GLU A 40 -0.45 2.60 -9.08
CA GLU A 40 -1.64 1.89 -9.54
C GLU A 40 -2.63 1.64 -8.38
N LEU A 41 -2.13 1.26 -7.21
CA LEU A 41 -2.99 1.06 -6.04
C LEU A 41 -3.68 2.37 -5.62
N THR A 42 -2.91 3.45 -5.47
CA THR A 42 -3.43 4.70 -4.87
C THR A 42 -4.21 5.58 -5.85
N GLN A 43 -3.94 5.47 -7.16
CA GLN A 43 -4.65 6.27 -8.17
C GLN A 43 -5.83 5.54 -8.81
N SER A 44 -5.86 4.21 -8.76
CA SER A 44 -6.87 3.41 -9.45
C SER A 44 -7.59 2.45 -8.51
N LEU A 45 -6.91 1.39 -8.03
CA LEU A 45 -7.60 0.25 -7.41
C LEU A 45 -8.29 0.61 -6.10
N ILE A 46 -7.66 1.44 -5.26
CA ILE A 46 -8.28 1.80 -3.98
C ILE A 46 -9.56 2.61 -4.15
N ARG A 47 -9.66 3.40 -5.22
CA ARG A 47 -10.88 4.15 -5.55
C ARG A 47 -12.01 3.23 -6.01
N LEU A 48 -11.69 2.18 -6.77
CA LEU A 48 -12.67 1.16 -7.13
C LEU A 48 -13.26 0.47 -5.90
N VAL A 49 -12.41 0.17 -4.92
CA VAL A 49 -12.85 -0.45 -3.66
C VAL A 49 -13.71 0.51 -2.84
N ASP A 50 -13.35 1.80 -2.79
CA ASP A 50 -14.14 2.83 -2.10
C ASP A 50 -15.53 3.01 -2.74
N GLU A 51 -15.59 3.09 -4.08
CA GLU A 51 -16.83 3.34 -4.82
C GLU A 51 -17.76 2.11 -4.87
N ASN A 52 -17.20 0.90 -5.02
CA ASN A 52 -17.99 -0.28 -5.40
C ASN A 52 -17.74 -1.53 -4.53
N GLY A 53 -16.76 -1.49 -3.62
CA GLY A 53 -16.35 -2.64 -2.84
C GLY A 53 -15.34 -3.57 -3.53
N MET A 54 -14.77 -4.48 -2.74
CA MET A 54 -13.68 -5.37 -3.16
C MET A 54 -14.16 -6.51 -4.07
N ASP A 55 -15.37 -7.02 -3.83
CA ASP A 55 -16.03 -8.03 -4.65
C ASP A 55 -16.29 -7.51 -6.06
N TRP A 56 -16.82 -6.29 -6.19
CA TRP A 56 -17.00 -5.63 -7.47
C TRP A 56 -15.66 -5.41 -8.19
N MET A 57 -14.64 -4.91 -7.47
CA MET A 57 -13.30 -4.72 -8.05
C MET A 57 -12.75 -6.03 -8.61
N TYR A 58 -12.86 -7.15 -7.88
CA TYR A 58 -12.43 -8.46 -8.37
C TYR A 58 -13.22 -8.83 -9.62
N ALA A 59 -14.55 -8.80 -9.58
CA ALA A 59 -15.40 -9.17 -10.71
C ALA A 59 -15.13 -8.36 -12.00
N ASN A 60 -14.63 -7.12 -11.85
CA ASN A 60 -14.36 -6.20 -12.97
C ASN A 60 -12.88 -6.14 -13.40
N CYS A 61 -12.01 -6.94 -12.79
CA CYS A 61 -10.62 -7.11 -13.24
C CYS A 61 -10.50 -8.12 -14.40
N SER A 62 -9.35 -8.15 -15.09
CA SER A 62 -9.06 -9.21 -16.08
C SER A 62 -9.04 -10.60 -15.45
N ALA A 63 -9.32 -11.66 -16.23
CA ALA A 63 -9.32 -13.05 -15.73
C ALA A 63 -7.98 -13.44 -15.05
N THR A 64 -6.85 -13.02 -15.64
CA THR A 64 -5.51 -13.24 -15.07
C THR A 64 -5.34 -12.53 -13.73
N ALA A 65 -5.75 -11.27 -13.64
CA ALA A 65 -5.67 -10.49 -12.40
C ALA A 65 -6.60 -11.07 -11.31
N GLN A 66 -7.81 -11.48 -11.66
CA GLN A 66 -8.76 -12.13 -10.77
C GLN A 66 -8.20 -13.42 -10.17
N ARG A 67 -7.78 -14.35 -11.04
CA ARG A 67 -7.26 -15.66 -10.64
C ARG A 67 -6.02 -15.49 -9.77
N GLY A 68 -5.07 -14.67 -10.21
CA GLY A 68 -3.86 -14.36 -9.45
C GLY A 68 -4.16 -13.77 -8.07
N ALA A 69 -5.02 -12.75 -7.98
CA ALA A 69 -5.39 -12.15 -6.71
C ALA A 69 -6.05 -13.16 -5.75
N LEU A 70 -6.96 -14.00 -6.25
CA LEU A 70 -7.63 -15.04 -5.46
C LEU A 70 -6.68 -16.14 -4.99
N ASP A 71 -5.70 -16.54 -5.81
CA ASP A 71 -4.68 -17.54 -5.43
C ASP A 71 -3.71 -17.04 -4.37
N TRP A 72 -3.30 -15.77 -4.47
CA TRP A 72 -2.31 -15.20 -3.56
C TRP A 72 -2.92 -14.68 -2.25
N LYS A 73 -4.18 -14.24 -2.25
CA LYS A 73 -4.86 -13.69 -1.06
C LYS A 73 -4.77 -14.61 0.18
N PRO A 74 -5.03 -15.93 0.11
CA PRO A 74 -4.88 -16.81 1.28
C PRO A 74 -3.45 -16.88 1.81
N LYS A 75 -2.44 -16.82 0.93
CA LYS A 75 -1.02 -16.86 1.30
C LYS A 75 -0.63 -15.58 2.06
N PHE A 76 -1.00 -14.42 1.54
CA PHE A 76 -0.80 -13.14 2.24
C PHE A 76 -1.52 -13.13 3.58
N LYS A 77 -2.80 -13.54 3.63
CA LYS A 77 -3.57 -13.63 4.87
C LYS A 77 -2.87 -14.53 5.90
N LYS A 78 -2.38 -15.70 5.48
CA LYS A 78 -1.66 -16.64 6.35
C LYS A 78 -0.40 -15.99 6.95
N ALA A 79 0.36 -15.25 6.14
CA ALA A 79 1.57 -14.57 6.59
C ALA A 79 1.28 -13.44 7.58
N VAL A 80 0.27 -12.60 7.32
CA VAL A 80 0.04 -11.38 8.11
C VAL A 80 -0.89 -11.59 9.31
N LEU A 81 -1.75 -12.62 9.30
CA LEU A 81 -2.70 -12.85 10.40
C LEU A 81 -2.04 -12.99 11.78
N PRO A 82 -0.91 -13.71 11.96
CA PRO A 82 -0.20 -13.75 13.23
C PRO A 82 0.27 -12.36 13.69
N LEU A 83 0.77 -11.52 12.78
CA LEU A 83 1.22 -10.15 13.08
C LEU A 83 0.05 -9.27 13.52
N PHE A 84 -1.10 -9.37 12.86
CA PHE A 84 -2.31 -8.64 13.30
C PHE A 84 -2.82 -9.11 14.67
N LYS A 85 -2.73 -10.41 14.98
CA LYS A 85 -3.07 -10.94 16.32
C LYS A 85 -2.11 -10.41 17.38
N GLU A 86 -0.82 -10.32 17.09
CA GLU A 86 0.17 -9.71 17.99
C GLU A 86 -0.09 -8.23 18.19
N LEU A 87 -0.28 -7.47 17.12
CA LEU A 87 -0.57 -6.05 17.15
C LEU A 87 -1.80 -5.76 18.02
N TYR A 88 -2.89 -6.50 17.81
CA TYR A 88 -4.10 -6.36 18.62
C TYR A 88 -3.85 -6.63 20.12
N ARG A 89 -3.10 -7.70 20.45
CA ARG A 89 -2.73 -8.00 21.84
C ARG A 89 -1.85 -6.91 22.47
N SER A 90 -0.90 -6.35 21.72
CA SER A 90 -0.03 -5.26 22.20
C SER A 90 -0.82 -3.99 22.52
N VAL A 91 -1.81 -3.65 21.69
CA VAL A 91 -2.72 -2.52 21.95
C VAL A 91 -3.63 -2.82 23.14
N LYS A 92 -4.29 -3.98 23.17
CA LYS A 92 -5.23 -4.36 24.24
C LYS A 92 -4.56 -4.40 25.63
N SER A 93 -3.30 -4.84 25.70
CA SER A 93 -2.52 -4.89 26.95
C SER A 93 -1.94 -3.53 27.39
N GLY A 94 -2.17 -2.46 26.61
CA GLY A 94 -1.59 -1.13 26.85
C GLY A 94 -0.08 -1.05 26.62
N LYS A 95 0.55 -2.10 26.10
CA LYS A 95 1.99 -2.12 25.79
C LYS A 95 2.32 -1.07 24.73
N GLU A 96 1.49 -0.94 23.69
CA GLU A 96 1.66 0.11 22.68
C GLU A 96 1.52 1.51 23.28
N THR A 97 0.51 1.74 24.12
CA THR A 97 0.30 3.05 24.75
C THR A 97 1.49 3.46 25.60
N ARG A 98 2.01 2.56 26.44
CA ARG A 98 3.22 2.80 27.24
C ARG A 98 4.43 3.09 26.34
N ARG A 99 4.60 2.32 25.26
CA ARG A 99 5.69 2.55 24.30
C ARG A 99 5.60 3.93 23.65
N VAL A 100 4.42 4.36 23.20
CA VAL A 100 4.21 5.67 22.58
C VAL A 100 4.54 6.78 23.56
N LEU A 101 4.01 6.74 24.80
CA LEU A 101 4.31 7.74 25.83
C LEU A 101 5.81 7.81 26.12
N ASN A 102 6.46 6.66 26.25
CA ASN A 102 7.90 6.57 26.53
C ASN A 102 8.77 7.11 25.39
N VAL A 103 8.36 6.92 24.12
CA VAL A 103 9.13 7.37 22.96
C VAL A 103 8.88 8.84 22.68
N CYS A 104 7.61 9.26 22.65
CA CYS A 104 7.21 10.64 22.37
C CYS A 104 7.62 11.61 23.49
N GLY A 105 7.73 11.12 24.74
CA GLY A 105 8.18 11.92 25.89
C GLY A 105 9.69 12.16 25.96
N LYS A 106 10.50 11.55 25.07
CA LYS A 106 11.95 11.79 25.08
C LYS A 106 12.28 13.19 24.56
N LYS A 107 13.27 13.85 25.18
CA LYS A 107 13.72 15.19 24.80
C LYS A 107 14.17 15.28 23.33
N ASP A 108 14.76 14.21 22.82
CA ASP A 108 15.27 14.09 21.45
C ASP A 108 14.23 13.54 20.45
N TYR A 109 12.98 13.30 20.87
CA TYR A 109 11.96 12.65 20.04
C TYR A 109 11.78 13.32 18.68
N LYS A 110 11.67 14.66 18.65
CA LYS A 110 11.49 15.41 17.39
C LYS A 110 12.65 15.18 16.41
N GLN A 111 13.88 15.17 16.92
CA GLN A 111 15.08 14.97 16.10
C GLN A 111 15.14 13.54 15.55
N ARG A 112 14.83 12.57 16.40
CA ARG A 112 14.75 11.15 15.98
C ARG A 112 13.66 10.90 14.95
N LEU A 113 12.46 11.45 15.18
CA LEU A 113 11.35 11.34 14.24
C LEU A 113 11.71 11.99 12.91
N ALA A 114 12.35 13.17 12.91
CA ALA A 114 12.81 13.82 11.69
C ALA A 114 13.83 12.95 10.92
N LYS A 115 14.72 12.24 11.62
CA LYS A 115 15.65 11.28 11.01
C LYS A 115 14.92 10.09 10.39
N GLU A 116 13.95 9.51 11.09
CA GLU A 116 13.15 8.38 10.60
C GLU A 116 12.32 8.77 9.37
N LEU A 117 11.63 9.91 9.42
CA LEU A 117 10.86 10.44 8.29
C LEU A 117 11.76 10.86 7.12
N GLY A 118 12.94 11.41 7.41
CA GLY A 118 13.93 11.75 6.39
C GLY A 118 14.47 10.51 5.68
N ALA A 119 14.74 9.42 6.41
CA ALA A 119 15.14 8.16 5.83
C ALA A 119 14.04 7.56 4.93
N LEU A 120 12.79 7.60 5.40
CA LEU A 120 11.64 7.17 4.59
C LEU A 120 11.53 8.02 3.31
N GLY A 121 11.45 9.35 3.43
CA GLY A 121 11.30 10.24 2.28
C GLY A 121 12.49 10.22 1.31
N GLY A 122 13.69 9.90 1.81
CA GLY A 122 14.92 9.77 1.03
C GLY A 122 15.12 8.40 0.37
N SER A 123 14.26 7.41 0.65
CA SER A 123 14.40 6.08 0.05
C SER A 123 14.27 6.13 -1.47
N GLU A 124 14.86 5.16 -2.18
CA GLU A 124 14.77 5.07 -3.65
C GLU A 124 13.31 5.07 -4.12
N MET A 125 12.47 4.27 -3.46
CA MET A 125 11.04 4.15 -3.73
C MET A 125 10.32 5.50 -3.64
N TRP A 126 10.53 6.25 -2.56
CA TRP A 126 9.81 7.51 -2.35
C TRP A 126 10.37 8.67 -3.19
N ARG A 127 11.66 8.64 -3.55
CA ARG A 127 12.24 9.55 -4.57
C ARG A 127 11.69 9.26 -5.96
N ALA A 128 11.58 7.99 -6.35
CA ALA A 128 10.91 7.62 -7.60
C ALA A 128 9.45 8.12 -7.61
N GLY A 129 8.75 7.97 -6.49
CA GLY A 129 7.40 8.50 -6.33
C GLY A 129 7.30 10.01 -6.44
N GLN A 130 8.29 10.78 -5.96
CA GLN A 130 8.32 12.24 -6.15
C GLN A 130 8.42 12.59 -7.63
N ALA A 131 9.31 11.92 -8.37
CA ALA A 131 9.45 12.13 -9.81
C ALA A 131 8.16 11.75 -10.56
N VAL A 132 7.58 10.58 -10.29
CA VAL A 132 6.31 10.13 -10.88
C VAL A 132 5.19 11.14 -10.61
N ARG A 133 5.05 11.63 -9.38
CA ARG A 133 4.05 12.67 -9.05
C ARG A 133 4.30 14.00 -9.75
N SER A 134 5.57 14.42 -9.92
CA SER A 134 5.90 15.67 -10.62
C SER A 134 5.59 15.65 -12.11
N LEU A 135 5.68 14.47 -12.74
CA LEU A 135 5.38 14.26 -14.16
C LEU A 135 3.90 13.96 -14.41
N ARG A 136 3.10 13.83 -13.34
CA ARG A 136 1.69 13.48 -13.44
C ARG A 136 0.89 14.61 -14.11
N PRO A 137 0.06 14.32 -15.14
CA PRO A 137 -0.86 15.30 -15.68
C PRO A 137 -1.78 15.86 -14.60
N LYS A 138 -1.96 17.18 -14.55
CA LYS A 138 -2.77 17.89 -13.53
C LYS A 138 -4.28 17.81 -13.77
N GLU A 139 -4.74 16.86 -14.57
CA GLU A 139 -6.17 16.67 -14.83
C GLU A 139 -6.90 16.17 -13.57
N LYS A 140 -8.24 16.30 -13.55
CA LYS A 140 -9.08 15.68 -12.52
C LYS A 140 -8.73 14.19 -12.43
N ALA A 141 -8.80 13.64 -11.20
CA ALA A 141 -8.62 12.21 -10.93
C ALA A 141 -9.13 11.36 -12.09
N LYS A 142 -8.26 10.54 -12.71
CA LYS A 142 -8.60 9.77 -13.91
C LYS A 142 -9.93 9.08 -13.72
N ALA A 143 -10.91 9.40 -14.57
CA ALA A 143 -12.16 8.65 -14.62
C ALA A 143 -11.80 7.18 -14.94
N ILE A 144 -12.40 6.24 -14.20
CA ILE A 144 -12.03 4.83 -14.29
C ILE A 144 -12.65 4.23 -15.55
N THR A 145 -11.88 4.19 -16.63
CA THR A 145 -12.32 3.76 -17.97
C THR A 145 -11.80 2.37 -18.33
N LYS A 146 -12.31 1.77 -19.41
CA LYS A 146 -11.99 0.37 -19.80
C LYS A 146 -10.48 0.17 -20.06
N THR A 147 -9.74 1.25 -20.22
CA THR A 147 -8.29 1.28 -20.45
C THR A 147 -7.46 1.35 -19.16
N THR A 148 -8.09 1.50 -17.98
CA THR A 148 -7.39 1.41 -16.70
C THR A 148 -6.73 0.04 -16.56
N LYS A 149 -5.41 0.02 -16.28
CA LYS A 149 -4.64 -1.22 -16.09
C LYS A 149 -5.35 -2.12 -15.07
N GLY A 150 -5.50 -3.40 -15.41
CA GLY A 150 -6.23 -4.37 -14.60
C GLY A 150 -7.74 -4.43 -14.83
N VAL A 151 -8.37 -3.43 -15.46
CA VAL A 151 -9.84 -3.30 -15.67
C VAL A 151 -10.28 -3.63 -17.11
N ALA A 152 -9.34 -4.04 -17.98
CA ALA A 152 -9.57 -4.30 -19.40
C ALA A 152 -10.55 -5.47 -19.72
N GLY A 153 -11.02 -6.21 -18.70
CA GLY A 153 -11.93 -7.35 -18.85
C GLY A 153 -13.43 -7.03 -18.93
N ARG A 154 -13.84 -5.75 -18.93
CA ARG A 154 -15.25 -5.33 -18.91
C ARG A 154 -16.03 -5.70 -20.18
N LYS A 155 -16.50 -6.96 -20.27
CA LYS A 155 -17.74 -7.25 -21.00
C LYS A 155 -18.88 -6.71 -20.15
N THR A 156 -19.54 -5.67 -20.64
CA THR A 156 -20.85 -5.25 -20.14
C THR A 156 -21.82 -6.38 -20.46
N GLY A 157 -22.01 -7.28 -19.49
CA GLY A 157 -23.07 -8.28 -19.52
C GLY A 157 -24.37 -7.62 -19.11
N SER A 158 -25.33 -7.67 -20.02
CA SER A 158 -26.74 -7.31 -19.83
C SER A 158 -27.40 -8.04 -18.68
#